data_AF-A0A965BAX2-F1
#
_entry.id   AF-A0A965BAX2-F1
#
_cell.length_a   1.000
_cell.length_b   1.000
_cell.length_c   1.000
_cell.angle_alpha   90.00
_cell.angle_beta   90.00
_cell.angle_gamma   90.00
#
_symmetry.space_group_name_H-M   'P 1'
#
loop_
_entity.id
_entity.type
_entity.pdbx_description
1 polymer ?
#
loop_
_entity_poly.entity_id
_entity_poly.type
_entity_poly.pdbx_seq_one_letter_code
_entity_poly.pdbx_strand_id
1 'polypeptide(L)' 'CAFLCASAGAAVDVGTELAGAGVCRAVRVASGPVHGARVVPTASPGP' A
#
# COMPACT_ATOMS: atom_id res chain seq x y z
N CYS A 1 -7.10 9.26 -3.18
CA CYS A 1 -7.67 9.24 -1.82
C CYS A 1 -6.86 8.29 -0.94
N ALA A 2 -6.89 8.47 0.38
CA ALA A 2 -6.30 7.54 1.36
C ALA A 2 -7.35 7.21 2.43
N PHE A 3 -7.38 5.95 2.87
CA PHE A 3 -8.34 5.46 3.86
C PHE A 3 -7.56 4.79 5.00
N LEU A 4 -7.66 5.34 6.20
CA LEU A 4 -7.06 4.74 7.38
C LEU A 4 -7.93 3.59 7.86
N CYS A 5 -7.33 2.42 8.06
CA CYS A 5 -8.03 1.21 8.49
C CYS A 5 -7.55 0.77 9.87
N ALA A 6 -8.40 0.09 10.63
CA ALA A 6 -8.11 -0.33 12.00
C ALA A 6 -7.04 -1.43 12.10
N SER A 7 -6.81 -2.18 11.03
CA SER A 7 -5.82 -3.26 10.96
C SER A 7 -5.35 -3.48 9.52
N ALA A 8 -4.29 -4.28 9.35
CA ALA A 8 -3.82 -4.69 8.03
C ALA A 8 -4.86 -5.53 7.27
N GLY A 9 -5.59 -6.42 7.95
CA GLY A 9 -6.68 -7.20 7.35
C GLY A 9 -7.80 -6.29 6.82
N ALA A 10 -8.26 -5.35 7.66
CA ALA A 10 -9.28 -4.37 7.25
C ALA A 10 -8.82 -3.51 6.05
N ALA A 11 -7.52 -3.19 5.96
CA ALA A 11 -6.98 -2.47 4.82
C ALA A 11 -7.02 -3.27 3.51
N VAL A 12 -6.84 -4.59 3.57
CA VAL A 12 -6.99 -5.49 2.42
C VAL A 12 -8.46 -5.58 2.01
N ASP A 13 -9.36 -5.80 2.96
CA ASP A 13 -10.80 -5.93 2.69
C ASP A 13 -11.36 -4.67 2.02
N VAL A 14 -11.12 -3.50 2.62
CA VAL A 14 -11.51 -2.19 2.06
C VAL A 14 -10.86 -1.96 0.69
N GLY A 15 -9.60 -2.34 0.52
CA GLY A 15 -8.90 -2.22 -0.76
C GLY A 15 -9.55 -3.04 -1.87
N THR A 16 -10.05 -4.23 -1.53
CA THR A 16 -10.68 -5.16 -2.46
C THR A 16 -12.05 -4.64 -2.90
N GLU A 17 -12.86 -4.15 -1.97
CA GLU A 17 -14.15 -3.50 -2.25
C GLU A 17 -13.98 -2.25 -3.15
N LEU A 18 -13.01 -1.38 -2.83
CA LEU A 18 -12.72 -0.18 -3.63
C LEU A 18 -12.23 -0.52 -5.04
N ALA A 19 -11.44 -1.59 -5.20
CA ALA A 19 -10.99 -2.04 -6.51
C ALA A 19 -12.14 -2.58 -7.35
N GLY A 20 -13.07 -3.34 -6.74
CA GLY A 20 -14.27 -3.86 -7.40
C GLY A 20 -15.31 -2.79 -7.76
N ALA A 21 -15.38 -1.70 -6.99
CA ALA A 21 -16.31 -0.60 -7.22
C ALA A 21 -15.99 0.24 -8.48
N GLY A 22 -14.79 0.12 -9.07
CA GLY A 22 -14.42 0.81 -10.31
C GLY A 22 -14.29 2.33 -10.20
N VAL A 23 -14.25 2.89 -8.98
CA VAL A 23 -14.20 4.34 -8.72
C VAL A 23 -12.79 4.95 -8.81
N CYS A 24 -11.75 4.11 -8.82
CA CYS A 24 -10.34 4.50 -8.88
C CYS A 24 -9.63 3.75 -10.02
N ARG A 25 -8.65 4.39 -10.66
CA ARG A 25 -7.80 3.72 -11.68
C ARG A 25 -6.94 2.60 -11.07
N ALA A 26 -6.51 2.75 -9.82
CA ALA A 26 -5.71 1.77 -9.10
C ALA A 26 -5.93 1.91 -7.59
N VAL A 27 -5.85 0.80 -6.88
CA VAL A 27 -5.91 0.72 -5.41
C VAL A 27 -4.69 -0.04 -4.91
N ARG A 28 -4.09 0.40 -3.81
CA ARG A 28 -2.92 -0.23 -3.18
C ARG A 28 -3.04 -0.14 -1.67
N VAL A 29 -2.53 -1.16 -0.97
CA VAL A 29 -2.39 -1.17 0.48
C VAL A 29 -0.97 -0.72 0.84
N ALA A 30 -0.86 0.05 1.92
CA ALA A 30 0.41 0.50 2.49
C ALA A 30 0.31 0.59 4.01
N SER A 31 1.46 0.67 4.70
CA SER A 31 1.57 0.84 6.15
C SER A 31 2.55 1.97 6.48
N GLY A 32 2.35 2.64 7.62
CA GLY A 32 3.19 3.73 8.09
C GLY A 32 2.91 4.13 9.55
N PRO A 33 3.70 5.04 10.13
CA PRO A 33 4.71 5.89 9.50
C PRO A 33 5.96 5.11 9.07
N VAL A 34 6.55 5.51 7.95
CA VAL A 34 7.84 4.98 7.47
C VAL A 34 8.86 6.09 7.41
N HIS A 35 10.15 5.71 7.31
CA HIS A 35 11.23 6.66 7.11
C HIS A 35 10.97 7.56 5.89
N GLY A 36 11.34 8.84 6.00
CA GLY A 36 11.42 9.74 4.86
C GLY A 36 12.55 9.34 3.90
N ALA A 37 12.98 10.28 3.05
CA ALA A 37 14.07 10.03 2.11
C ALA A 37 15.34 9.57 2.84
N ARG A 38 15.86 8.40 2.46
CA ARG A 38 17.14 7.86 2.95
C ARG A 38 17.84 7.06 1.86
N VAL A 39 19.16 6.94 1.97
CA VAL A 39 19.94 6.04 1.12
C VAL A 39 19.57 4.59 1.48
N VAL A 40 19.19 3.81 0.48
CA VAL A 40 18.98 2.36 0.59
C VAL A 40 20.02 1.64 -0.25
N PRO A 41 20.50 0.45 0.16
CA PRO A 41 21.37 -0.35 -0.68
C PRO A 41 20.71 -0.59 -2.04
N THR A 42 21.46 -0.40 -3.13
CA THR A 42 21.02 -0.89 -4.44
C THR A 42 20.87 -2.40 -4.32
N ALA A 43 19.70 -2.93 -4.71
CA ALA A 43 19.52 -4.37 -4.81
C ALA A 43 20.60 -4.92 -5.75
N SER A 44 21.51 -5.76 -5.24
CA SER A 44 22.38 -6.53 -6.11
C SER A 44 21.47 -7.41 -6.97
N PRO A 45 21.66 -7.49 -8.30
CA PRO A 45 21.03 -8.57 -9.05
C PRO A 45 21.45 -9.89 -8.38
N GLY A 46 20.46 -10.74 -8.11
CA GLY A 46 20.71 -12.12 -7.68
C GLY A 46 21.46 -12.89 -8.78
N PRO A 47 21.98 -14.09 -8.48
CA PRO A 47 22.56 -14.95 -9.51
C PRO A 47 21.56 -15.26 -10.64
#